data_AF-A0A453A069-F1
#
_entry.id   AF-A0A453A069-F1
#
_cell.length_a   1.000
_cell.length_b   1.000
_cell.length_c   1.000
_cell.angle_alpha   90.00
_cell.angle_beta   90.00
_cell.angle_gamma   90.00
#
_symmetry.space_group_name_H-M   'P 1'
#
loop_
_entity.id
_entity.type
_entity.pdbx_description
1 polymer ?
#
loop_
_entity_poly.entity_id
_entity_poly.type
_entity_poly.pdbx_seq_one_letter_code
_entity_poly.pdbx_strand_id
1 'polypeptide(L)' 'MFKTMTGVRIKTWQGGSGLVQGIRFSNIHMSEVQTPIMIDQFYCDKTSCTNQSSAVAVSGVQYENIRGTFTFKPA' A
#
# COMPACT_ATOMS: atom_id res chain seq x y z
N MET A 1 15.15 -2.98 -2.72
CA MET A 1 14.73 -1.85 -1.86
C MET A 1 15.48 -1.92 -0.55
N PHE A 2 16.04 -0.81 -0.06
CA PHE A 2 16.83 -0.80 1.18
C PHE A 2 16.45 0.41 2.03
N LYS A 3 16.20 0.21 3.33
CA LYS A 3 15.89 1.27 4.32
C LYS A 3 14.81 2.27 3.85
N THR A 4 13.75 1.77 3.22
CA THR A 4 12.59 2.58 2.81
C THR A 4 11.46 2.47 3.82
N MET A 5 10.58 3.48 3.85
CA MET A 5 9.38 3.46 4.71
C MET A 5 8.38 2.37 4.26
N THR A 6 8.18 2.18 2.96
CA THR A 6 7.29 1.14 2.45
C THR A 6 7.95 0.39 1.30
N GLY A 7 7.69 -0.91 1.18
CA GLY A 7 8.16 -1.73 0.06
C GLY A 7 7.28 -1.52 -1.15
N VAL A 8 6.11 -2.15 -1.17
CA VAL A 8 5.06 -1.89 -2.16
C VAL A 8 3.84 -1.27 -1.48
N ARG A 9 3.28 -0.25 -2.11
CA ARG A 9 2.17 0.53 -1.55
C ARG A 9 1.11 0.82 -2.61
N ILE A 10 -0.15 0.56 -2.27
CA ILE A 10 -1.31 1.14 -2.94
C ILE A 10 -1.92 2.14 -1.97
N LYS A 11 -2.18 3.37 -2.43
CA LYS A 11 -2.88 4.40 -1.66
C LYS A 11 -4.02 4.98 -2.48
N THR A 12 -5.20 5.08 -1.89
CA THR A 12 -6.36 5.70 -2.54
C THR A 12 -6.95 6.75 -1.62
N TRP A 13 -7.38 7.87 -2.19
CA TRP A 13 -8.02 8.93 -1.44
C TRP A 13 -9.32 8.46 -0.80
N GLN A 14 -9.53 8.82 0.46
CA GLN A 14 -10.87 8.75 1.06
C GLN A 14 -11.84 9.62 0.26
N GLY A 15 -13.08 9.17 0.11
CA GLY A 15 -14.05 9.85 -0.74
C GLY A 15 -13.88 9.58 -2.23
N GLY A 16 -12.80 8.93 -2.64
CA GLY A 16 -12.48 8.67 -4.04
C GLY A 16 -13.48 7.71 -4.69
N SER A 17 -13.57 7.80 -6.02
CA SER A 17 -14.33 6.89 -6.87
C SER A 17 -13.45 6.47 -8.05
N GLY A 18 -13.55 5.20 -8.43
CA GLY A 18 -12.75 4.61 -9.50
C GLY A 18 -12.42 3.15 -9.22
N LEU A 19 -11.55 2.58 -10.05
CA LEU A 19 -11.12 1.20 -9.97
C LEU A 19 -9.61 1.08 -10.20
N VAL A 20 -8.93 0.39 -9.28
CA VAL A 20 -7.59 -0.15 -9.46
C VAL A 20 -7.73 -1.67 -9.54
N GLN A 21 -7.41 -2.26 -10.69
CA GLN A 21 -7.60 -3.70 -10.92
C GLN A 21 -6.40 -4.34 -11.60
N GLY A 22 -6.11 -5.60 -11.25
CA GLY A 22 -5.15 -6.44 -11.98
C GLY A 22 -3.69 -6.07 -11.75
N ILE A 23 -3.37 -5.55 -10.56
CA ILE A 23 -2.00 -5.15 -10.20
C ILE A 23 -1.21 -6.37 -9.75
N ARG A 24 0.00 -6.56 -10.30
CA ARG A 24 0.95 -7.59 -9.87
C ARG A 24 2.26 -6.96 -9.42
N PHE A 25 2.63 -7.18 -8.15
CA PHE A 25 3.96 -6.93 -7.64
C PHE A 25 4.73 -8.23 -7.61
N SER A 26 5.80 -8.35 -8.41
CA SER A 26 6.55 -9.61 -8.50
C SER A 26 8.06 -9.46 -8.48
N ASN A 27 8.74 -10.45 -7.90
CA ASN A 27 10.21 -10.57 -7.88
C ASN A 27 10.90 -9.36 -7.20
N ILE A 28 10.39 -8.95 -6.05
CA ILE A 28 10.88 -7.77 -5.30
C ILE A 28 11.72 -8.24 -4.12
N HIS A 29 12.98 -7.79 -4.07
CA HIS A 29 13.86 -7.97 -2.92
C HIS A 29 13.94 -6.70 -2.07
N MET A 30 13.71 -6.83 -0.76
CA MET A 30 13.75 -5.73 0.19
C MET A 30 14.64 -6.03 1.40
N SER A 31 15.21 -5.00 2.02
CA SER A 31 16.01 -5.14 3.23
C SER A 31 15.81 -3.93 4.12
N GLU A 32 15.57 -4.17 5.40
CA GLU A 32 15.33 -3.13 6.42
C GLU A 32 14.23 -2.14 6.03
N VAL A 33 13.20 -2.60 5.32
CA VAL A 33 12.02 -1.76 4.99
C VAL A 33 11.11 -1.67 6.20
N GLN A 34 10.55 -0.48 6.50
CA GLN A 34 9.66 -0.37 7.66
C GLN A 34 8.38 -1.18 7.47
N THR A 35 7.60 -0.91 6.42
CA THR A 35 6.38 -1.67 6.11
C THR A 35 6.50 -2.35 4.73
N PRO A 36 6.60 -3.68 4.64
CA PRO A 36 6.95 -4.35 3.40
C PRO A 36 5.84 -4.24 2.32
N ILE A 37 4.57 -4.39 2.71
CA ILE A 37 3.40 -4.36 1.83
C ILE A 37 2.30 -3.54 2.52
N MET A 38 1.68 -2.58 1.83
CA MET A 38 0.60 -1.76 2.38
C MET A 38 -0.47 -1.39 1.35
N ILE A 39 -1.74 -1.53 1.73
CA ILE A 39 -2.89 -0.95 1.01
C ILE A 39 -3.59 0.02 1.97
N ASP A 40 -3.56 1.29 1.62
CA ASP A 40 -4.13 2.40 2.39
C ASP A 40 -5.30 3.01 1.61
N GLN A 41 -6.52 2.53 1.88
CA GLN A 41 -7.74 3.03 1.23
C GLN A 41 -8.30 4.30 1.86
N PHE A 42 -7.65 4.80 2.91
CA PHE A 42 -8.07 5.97 3.66
C PHE A 42 -7.02 7.09 3.58
N TYR A 43 -6.31 7.17 2.45
CA TYR A 43 -5.21 8.09 2.31
C TYR A 43 -5.69 9.54 2.39
N CYS A 44 -4.92 10.33 3.14
CA CYS A 44 -5.06 11.77 3.21
C CYS A 44 -3.72 12.42 3.55
N ASP A 45 -3.39 13.52 2.87
CA ASP A 45 -2.19 14.32 3.09
C ASP A 45 -2.49 15.73 3.62
N LYS A 46 -3.76 16.00 3.95
CA LYS A 46 -4.21 17.27 4.50
C LYS A 46 -4.14 17.28 6.01
N THR A 47 -4.02 18.47 6.59
CA THR A 47 -4.04 18.70 8.04
C THR A 47 -5.34 18.24 8.70
N SER A 48 -6.45 18.30 7.97
CA SER A 48 -7.76 17.80 8.39
C SER A 48 -8.44 17.10 7.22
N CYS A 49 -8.99 15.93 7.52
CA CYS A 49 -9.64 15.06 6.54
C CYS A 49 -10.98 14.63 7.10
N THR A 50 -12.03 14.83 6.31
CA THR A 50 -13.38 14.45 6.70
C THR A 50 -13.58 12.98 6.43
N ASN A 51 -13.91 12.19 7.45
CA ASN A 51 -14.23 10.77 7.28
C ASN A 51 -15.26 10.57 6.17
N GLN A 52 -14.82 9.96 5.07
CA GLN A 52 -15.67 9.59 3.94
C GLN A 52 -15.71 8.08 3.83
N SER A 53 -16.92 7.55 3.59
CA SER A 53 -17.17 6.11 3.51
C SER A 53 -16.91 5.53 2.12
N SER A 54 -16.89 6.35 1.07
CA SER A 54 -16.49 5.91 -0.26
C SER A 54 -14.98 5.83 -0.39
N ALA A 55 -14.51 4.89 -1.19
CA ALA A 55 -13.12 4.74 -1.59
C ALA A 55 -13.06 4.19 -3.02
N VAL A 56 -11.92 4.39 -3.67
CA VAL A 56 -11.61 3.78 -4.96
C VAL A 56 -11.58 2.26 -4.78
N ALA A 57 -12.31 1.52 -5.62
CA ALA A 57 -12.33 0.06 -5.54
C ALA A 57 -10.95 -0.51 -5.92
N VAL A 58 -10.42 -1.42 -5.09
CA VAL A 58 -9.16 -2.13 -5.36
C VAL A 58 -9.46 -3.63 -5.49
N SER A 59 -9.11 -4.24 -6.63
CA SER A 59 -9.38 -5.66 -6.88
C SER A 59 -8.26 -6.36 -7.65
N GLY A 60 -8.11 -7.67 -7.48
CA GLY A 60 -7.13 -8.46 -8.24
C GLY A 60 -5.67 -8.04 -8.02
N VAL A 61 -5.29 -7.72 -6.78
CA VAL A 61 -3.88 -7.41 -6.42
C VAL A 61 -3.15 -8.70 -6.10
N GLN A 62 -2.05 -8.97 -6.81
CA GLN A 62 -1.20 -10.14 -6.64
C GLN A 62 0.18 -9.74 -6.13
N TYR A 63 0.67 -10.46 -5.12
CA TYR A 63 2.03 -10.33 -4.59
C TYR A 63 2.76 -11.66 -4.82
N GLU A 64 3.81 -11.66 -5.63
CA GLU A 64 4.52 -12.88 -6.01
C GLU A 64 6.01 -12.74 -5.78
N ASN A 65 6.61 -13.70 -5.08
CA ASN A 65 8.06 -13.75 -4.89
C ASN A 65 8.66 -12.45 -4.31
N ILE A 66 7.99 -11.86 -3.31
CA ILE A 66 8.51 -10.73 -2.55
C ILE A 66 9.27 -11.26 -1.33
N ARG A 67 10.56 -10.94 -1.22
CA ARG A 67 11.46 -11.50 -0.20
C ARG A 67 12.28 -10.40 0.47
N GLY A 68 12.62 -10.58 1.74
CA GLY A 68 13.43 -9.59 2.45
C GLY A 68 13.22 -9.52 3.95
N THR A 69 13.69 -8.43 4.55
CA THR A 69 13.53 -8.11 5.97
C THR A 69 12.71 -6.83 6.16
N PHE A 70 11.93 -6.79 7.24
CA PHE A 70 11.19 -5.61 7.67
C PHE A 70 11.60 -5.20 9.09
N THR A 71 11.46 -3.92 9.42
CA THR A 71 11.80 -3.39 10.76
C THR A 71 10.59 -3.09 11.62
N PHE A 72 9.38 -3.03 11.03
CA PHE A 72 8.12 -2.88 11.75
C PHE A 72 7.12 -3.92 11.24
N LYS A 73 6.53 -4.70 12.15
CA LYS A 73 5.42 -5.60 11.83
C LYS A 73 4.11 -4.83 12.02
N PRO A 74 3.31 -4.55 10.98
CA PRO A 74 1.96 -4.06 11.18
C PRO A 74 1.18 -5.06 12.05
N ALA A 75 0.42 -4.55 13.01
CA ALA A 75 -0.47 -5.36 13.85
C ALA A 75 -1.57 -6.01 13.00
#